data_AF-A0A4Q9L0W7-F1
#
_entry.id   AF-A0A4Q9L0W7-F1
#
_cell.length_a   1.000
_cell.length_b   1.000
_cell.length_c   1.000
_cell.angle_alpha   90.00
_cell.angle_beta   90.00
_cell.angle_gamma   90.00
#
_symmetry.space_group_name_H-M   'P 1'
#
loop_
_entity.id
_entity.type
_entity.pdbx_description
1 polymer ?
#
loop_
_entity_poly.entity_id
_entity_poly.type
_entity_poly.pdbx_seq_one_letter_code
_entity_poly.pdbx_strand_id
1 'polypeptide(L)'
;MLHFLYFIFSTIYCLEDDHGFVLKSIERLQNKTNFKTFYEMFGVSENASFRSIRKRYAKMMRNENPFPNLKMSKFEADHILTEGFNILKTKRIFYDEILNNAIFSKPIKESKRFTMISGIIMGIIFLIILDFFILILKENMKSNRKLTKKEKRIERISNKPDFADLYLLKSYNKIRNFLKK
;
A
#
# COMPACT_ATOMS: atom_id res chain seq x y z
N MET A 1 -16.57 2.72 11.01
CA MET A 1 -16.22 3.61 9.87
C MET A 1 -14.87 4.31 10.07
N LEU A 2 -14.63 4.97 11.21
CA LEU A 2 -13.35 5.64 11.51
C LEU A 2 -12.11 4.71 11.42
N HIS A 3 -12.23 3.48 11.93
CA HIS A 3 -11.14 2.48 11.89
C HIS A 3 -10.81 1.98 10.49
N PHE A 4 -11.79 1.95 9.58
CA PHE A 4 -11.59 1.54 8.19
C PHE A 4 -10.90 2.63 7.37
N LEU A 5 -11.28 3.89 7.58
CA LEU A 5 -10.55 5.04 7.04
C LEU A 5 -9.12 5.10 7.59
N TYR A 6 -8.94 4.90 8.91
CA TYR A 6 -7.61 4.84 9.51
C TYR A 6 -6.76 3.72 8.91
N PHE A 7 -7.33 2.53 8.67
CA PHE A 7 -6.66 1.43 7.99
C PHE A 7 -6.22 1.83 6.58
N ILE A 8 -7.12 2.41 5.77
CA ILE A 8 -6.79 2.88 4.41
C ILE A 8 -5.68 3.95 4.44
N PHE A 9 -5.80 4.96 5.29
CA PHE A 9 -4.78 5.99 5.44
C PHE A 9 -3.45 5.38 5.90
N SER A 10 -3.46 4.43 6.85
CA SER A 10 -2.24 3.74 7.30
C SER A 10 -1.59 2.93 6.18
N THR A 11 -2.37 2.28 5.30
CA THR A 11 -1.82 1.54 4.16
C THR A 11 -1.24 2.47 3.10
N ILE A 12 -1.82 3.65 2.88
CA ILE A 12 -1.30 4.66 1.94
C ILE A 12 0.00 5.28 2.50
N TYR A 13 0.06 5.57 3.81
CA TYR A 13 1.28 6.08 4.45
C TYR A 13 2.39 5.02 4.55
N CYS A 14 2.04 3.73 4.68
CA CYS A 14 3.01 2.64 4.70
C CYS A 14 3.58 2.32 3.29
N LEU A 15 2.95 2.84 2.24
CA LEU A 15 3.38 2.73 0.84
C LEU A 15 4.35 3.84 0.42
N GLU A 16 4.83 4.66 1.37
CA GLU A 16 5.94 5.58 1.11
C GLU A 16 7.21 4.76 0.87
N ASP A 17 7.53 4.63 -0.41
CA ASP A 17 8.42 3.65 -1.03
C ASP A 17 9.88 3.75 -0.54
N ASP A 18 10.13 3.15 0.63
CA ASP A 18 11.46 3.06 1.24
C ASP A 18 12.46 2.37 0.31
N HIS A 19 11.99 1.44 -0.53
CA HIS A 19 12.76 0.77 -1.57
C HIS A 19 13.20 1.73 -2.66
N GLY A 20 12.25 2.48 -3.23
CA GLY A 20 12.53 3.47 -4.26
C GLY A 20 13.47 4.59 -3.79
N PHE A 21 13.40 4.99 -2.52
CA PHE A 21 14.31 5.99 -1.97
C PHE A 21 15.77 5.50 -1.94
N VAL A 22 16.03 4.35 -1.31
CA VAL A 22 17.42 3.85 -1.15
C VAL A 22 18.06 3.56 -2.51
N LEU A 23 17.31 3.01 -3.46
CA LEU A 23 17.80 2.76 -4.82
C LEU A 23 18.16 4.05 -5.56
N LYS A 24 17.31 5.09 -5.47
CA LYS A 24 17.62 6.41 -6.05
C LYS A 24 18.84 7.04 -5.40
N SER A 25 19.03 6.85 -4.10
CA SER A 25 20.21 7.36 -3.39
C SER A 25 21.49 6.64 -3.82
N ILE A 26 21.44 5.33 -4.05
CA ILE A 26 22.56 4.55 -4.61
C ILE A 26 22.88 5.03 -6.03
N GLU A 27 21.87 5.15 -6.88
CA GLU A 27 22.04 5.66 -8.24
C GLU A 27 22.64 7.07 -8.24
N ARG A 28 22.19 7.95 -7.33
CA ARG A 28 22.73 9.29 -7.17
C ARG A 28 24.19 9.26 -6.71
N LEU A 29 24.55 8.38 -5.77
CA LEU A 29 25.93 8.20 -5.31
C LEU A 29 26.83 7.82 -6.50
N GLN A 30 26.44 6.80 -7.26
CA GLN A 30 27.21 6.26 -8.38
C GLN A 30 27.31 7.23 -9.56
N ASN A 31 26.28 8.06 -9.78
CA ASN A 31 26.28 9.06 -10.85
C ASN A 31 27.09 10.31 -10.49
N LYS A 32 27.11 10.71 -9.21
CA LYS A 32 27.79 11.94 -8.76
C LYS A 32 29.19 11.69 -8.20
N THR A 33 29.54 10.45 -7.87
CA THR A 33 30.83 10.09 -7.25
C THR A 33 31.39 8.82 -7.86
N ASN A 34 32.66 8.54 -7.59
CA ASN A 34 33.31 7.30 -8.04
C ASN A 34 33.12 6.12 -7.06
N PHE A 35 32.29 6.29 -6.02
CA PHE A 35 32.08 5.27 -5.00
C PHE A 35 30.94 4.33 -5.42
N LYS A 36 31.12 3.02 -5.20
CA LYS A 36 30.09 2.02 -5.47
C LYS A 36 29.08 1.92 -4.33
N THR A 37 29.55 2.10 -3.10
CA THR A 37 28.74 1.96 -1.87
C THR A 37 28.94 3.14 -0.91
N PHE A 38 27.98 3.35 -0.01
CA PHE A 38 28.11 4.34 1.07
C PHE A 38 29.18 3.92 2.08
N TYR A 39 29.46 2.62 2.23
CA TYR A 39 30.55 2.11 3.05
C TYR A 39 31.91 2.55 2.50
N GLU A 40 32.12 2.42 1.19
CA GLU A 40 33.31 2.92 0.50
C GLU A 40 33.44 4.44 0.64
N MET A 41 32.34 5.18 0.44
CA MET A 41 32.32 6.64 0.58
C MET A 41 32.79 7.10 1.98
N PHE A 42 32.33 6.45 3.05
CA PHE A 42 32.76 6.77 4.41
C PHE A 42 34.11 6.16 4.81
N GLY A 43 34.70 5.30 3.96
CA GLY A 43 35.93 4.58 4.25
C GLY A 43 35.80 3.66 5.46
N VAL A 44 34.70 2.90 5.52
CA VAL A 44 34.39 1.94 6.59
C VAL A 44 34.06 0.58 6.01
N SER A 45 34.24 -0.49 6.79
CA SER A 45 33.78 -1.82 6.41
C SER A 45 32.25 -1.93 6.51
N GLU A 46 31.67 -2.87 5.76
CA GLU A 46 30.24 -3.20 5.83
C GLU A 46 29.84 -3.54 7.26
N ASN A 47 30.68 -4.25 8.02
CA ASN A 47 30.45 -4.60 9.42
C ASN A 47 30.73 -3.48 10.44
N ALA A 48 31.01 -2.25 9.99
CA ALA A 48 31.35 -1.15 10.90
C ALA A 48 30.20 -0.81 11.84
N SER A 49 30.53 -0.52 13.10
CA SER A 49 29.54 -0.07 14.08
C SER A 49 28.99 1.32 13.73
N PHE A 50 27.75 1.58 14.13
CA PHE A 50 27.13 2.90 13.94
C PHE A 50 27.97 4.04 14.51
N ARG A 51 28.66 3.82 15.63
CA ARG A 51 29.57 4.79 16.24
C ARG A 51 30.74 5.15 15.32
N SER A 52 31.29 4.17 14.61
CA SER A 52 32.36 4.38 13.63
C SER A 52 31.86 5.22 12.44
N ILE A 53 30.70 4.86 11.88
CA ILE A 53 30.05 5.57 10.78
C ILE A 53 29.77 7.02 11.16
N ARG A 54 29.18 7.27 12.34
CA ARG A 54 28.91 8.61 12.86
C ARG A 54 30.18 9.45 13.01
N LYS A 55 31.27 8.85 13.50
CA LYS A 55 32.57 9.54 13.64
C LYS A 55 33.13 9.94 12.27
N ARG A 56 33.03 9.06 11.26
CA ARG A 56 33.47 9.35 9.89
C ARG A 56 32.62 10.44 9.24
N TYR A 57 31.31 10.33 9.34
CA TYR A 57 30.37 11.36 8.87
C TYR A 57 30.70 12.74 9.47
N ALA A 58 30.83 12.83 10.80
CA ALA A 58 31.15 14.08 11.47
C ALA A 58 32.52 14.65 11.05
N LYS A 59 33.50 13.80 10.75
CA LYS A 59 34.80 14.22 10.21
C LYS A 59 34.66 14.80 8.80
N MET A 60 33.90 14.15 7.93
CA MET A 60 33.72 14.61 6.54
C MET A 60 32.93 15.91 6.46
N MET A 61 31.86 16.07 7.25
CA MET A 61 31.05 17.30 7.29
C MET A 61 31.82 18.55 7.76
N ARG A 62 32.93 18.37 8.50
CA ARG A 62 33.79 19.47 8.95
C ARG A 62 34.80 19.90 7.88
N ASN A 63 35.07 19.04 6.89
CA ASN A 63 36.00 19.38 5.82
C ASN A 63 35.31 20.33 4.83
N GLU A 64 36.02 21.36 4.38
CA GLU A 64 35.50 22.26 3.34
C GLU A 64 35.33 21.54 1.99
N ASN A 65 36.19 20.57 1.72
CA ASN A 65 36.12 19.71 0.54
C ASN A 65 36.20 18.22 0.95
N PRO A 66 35.07 17.57 1.27
CA PRO A 66 35.06 16.17 1.69
C PRO A 66 35.43 15.21 0.56
N PHE A 67 35.31 15.63 -0.70
CA PHE A 67 35.68 14.84 -1.88
C PHE A 67 36.66 15.62 -2.77
N PRO A 68 37.95 15.74 -2.40
CA PRO A 68 38.91 16.61 -3.08
C PRO A 68 39.12 16.29 -4.55
N ASN A 69 38.90 15.04 -4.94
CA ASN A 69 39.08 14.56 -6.31
C ASN A 69 37.83 14.78 -7.20
N LEU A 70 36.72 15.25 -6.62
CA LEU A 70 35.48 15.50 -7.34
C LEU A 70 35.26 17.02 -7.43
N LYS A 71 34.96 17.51 -8.64
CA LYS A 71 34.51 18.90 -8.85
C LYS A 71 33.06 19.04 -8.42
N MET A 72 32.81 19.00 -7.11
CA MET A 72 31.48 19.08 -6.51
C MET A 72 31.39 20.26 -5.56
N SER A 73 30.23 20.92 -5.52
CA SER A 73 29.99 21.97 -4.52
C SER A 73 29.90 21.37 -3.11
N LYS A 74 30.28 22.15 -2.09
CA LYS A 74 30.16 21.72 -0.69
C LYS A 74 28.72 21.31 -0.33
N PHE A 75 27.74 22.08 -0.82
CA PHE A 75 26.33 21.79 -0.59
C PHE A 75 25.91 20.43 -1.14
N GLU A 76 26.31 20.09 -2.37
CA GLU A 76 26.01 18.78 -2.96
C GLU A 76 26.73 17.65 -2.22
N ALA A 77 27.98 17.87 -1.81
CA ALA A 77 28.74 16.89 -1.06
C ALA A 77 28.10 16.61 0.31
N ASP A 78 27.71 17.65 1.04
CA ASP A 78 26.99 17.56 2.31
C ASP A 78 25.65 16.85 2.15
N HIS A 79 24.93 17.10 1.05
CA HIS A 79 23.69 16.41 0.74
C HIS A 79 23.90 14.89 0.57
N ILE A 80 24.88 14.47 -0.23
CA ILE A 80 25.19 13.05 -0.46
C ILE A 80 25.65 12.38 0.85
N LEU A 81 26.50 13.05 1.62
CA LEU A 81 26.97 12.56 2.92
C LEU A 81 25.81 12.36 3.90
N THR A 82 24.89 13.33 3.96
CA THR A 82 23.72 13.26 4.85
C THR A 82 22.77 12.15 4.42
N GLU A 83 22.53 12.02 3.11
CA GLU A 83 21.69 10.97 2.53
C GLU A 83 22.26 9.58 2.84
N GLY A 84 23.55 9.35 2.57
CA GLY A 84 24.23 8.09 2.89
C GLY A 84 24.25 7.80 4.38
N PHE A 85 24.47 8.80 5.23
CA PHE A 85 24.44 8.62 6.69
C PHE A 85 23.04 8.23 7.19
N ASN A 86 21.98 8.86 6.66
CA ASN A 86 20.61 8.54 7.03
C ASN A 86 20.24 7.11 6.62
N ILE A 87 20.63 6.69 5.41
CA ILE A 87 20.40 5.31 4.94
C ILE A 87 21.10 4.31 5.85
N LEU A 88 22.38 4.50 6.15
CA LEU A 88 23.13 3.62 7.06
C LEU A 88 22.67 3.69 8.52
N LYS A 89 21.92 4.73 8.91
CA LYS A 89 21.37 4.89 10.25
C LYS A 89 20.03 4.17 10.42
N THR A 90 19.09 4.37 9.50
CA THR A 90 17.70 3.90 9.65
C THR A 90 17.35 2.74 8.74
N LYS A 91 17.98 2.62 7.57
CA LYS A 91 17.63 1.66 6.52
C LYS A 91 18.78 0.72 6.16
N ARG A 92 19.71 0.48 7.10
CA ARG A 92 20.93 -0.29 6.86
C ARG A 92 20.65 -1.72 6.41
N ILE A 93 19.77 -2.42 7.12
CA ILE A 93 19.41 -3.81 6.79
C ILE A 93 18.95 -3.90 5.34
N PHE A 94 18.05 -2.99 4.96
CA PHE A 94 17.52 -2.94 3.61
C PHE A 94 18.56 -2.52 2.55
N TYR A 95 19.45 -1.60 2.90
CA TYR A 95 20.59 -1.24 2.06
C TYR A 95 21.52 -2.44 1.80
N ASP A 96 21.85 -3.20 2.84
CA ASP A 96 22.68 -4.39 2.77
C ASP A 96 21.99 -5.49 1.93
N GLU A 97 20.67 -5.64 2.04
CA GLU A 97 19.87 -6.54 1.20
C GLU A 97 19.92 -6.17 -0.28
N ILE A 98 19.86 -4.87 -0.62
CA ILE A 98 20.01 -4.40 -2.01
C ILE A 98 21.42 -4.72 -2.54
N LEU A 99 22.46 -4.46 -1.73
CA LEU A 99 23.84 -4.72 -2.15
C LEU A 99 24.10 -6.21 -2.42
N ASN A 100 23.53 -7.09 -1.60
CA ASN A 100 23.73 -8.53 -1.70
C ASN A 100 22.91 -9.18 -2.82
N ASN A 101 21.81 -8.56 -3.26
CA ASN A 101 20.90 -9.14 -4.22
C ASN A 101 20.89 -8.36 -5.55
N ALA A 102 21.44 -8.99 -6.60
CA ALA A 102 21.42 -8.45 -7.96
C ALA A 102 19.99 -8.16 -8.48
N ILE A 103 18.96 -8.84 -7.97
CA ILE A 103 17.56 -8.68 -8.39
C ILE A 103 16.98 -7.32 -7.97
N PHE A 104 17.38 -6.79 -6.80
CA PHE A 104 16.89 -5.50 -6.29
C PHE A 104 17.72 -4.30 -6.77
N SER A 105 18.87 -4.53 -7.42
CA SER A 105 19.78 -3.49 -7.90
C SER A 105 19.20 -2.59 -8.98
N LYS A 106 18.13 -3.02 -9.66
CA LYS A 106 17.41 -2.17 -10.60
C LYS A 106 16.26 -1.53 -9.83
N PRO A 107 16.14 -0.17 -9.81
CA PRO A 107 14.89 0.43 -9.41
C PRO A 107 13.82 -0.23 -10.25
N ILE A 108 12.87 -0.89 -9.59
CA ILE A 108 11.61 -1.23 -10.23
C ILE A 108 11.13 0.13 -10.71
N LYS A 109 11.27 0.38 -12.02
CA LYS A 109 10.62 1.50 -12.66
C LYS A 109 9.15 1.15 -12.58
N GLU A 110 8.57 1.36 -11.40
CA GLU A 110 7.15 1.56 -11.19
C GLU A 110 6.79 2.62 -12.22
N SER A 111 6.32 2.17 -13.38
CA SER A 111 5.89 3.08 -14.40
C SER A 111 4.77 3.88 -13.74
N LYS A 112 4.79 5.22 -13.83
CA LYS A 112 3.67 6.04 -13.33
C LYS A 112 2.30 5.50 -13.77
N ARG A 113 2.28 4.80 -14.91
CA ARG A 113 1.13 4.06 -15.44
C ARG A 113 0.69 2.92 -14.54
N PHE A 114 1.60 2.11 -14.00
CA PHE A 114 1.27 1.02 -13.07
C PHE A 114 0.63 1.54 -11.78
N THR A 115 1.23 2.55 -11.16
CA THR A 115 0.66 3.20 -9.94
C THR A 115 -0.69 3.86 -10.23
N MET A 116 -0.86 4.46 -11.42
CA MET A 116 -2.14 5.04 -11.82
C MET A 116 -3.22 3.97 -12.07
N ILE A 117 -2.87 2.87 -12.73
CA ILE A 117 -3.77 1.74 -13.00
C ILE A 117 -4.17 1.06 -11.69
N SER A 118 -3.22 0.81 -10.77
CA SER A 118 -3.52 0.22 -9.47
C SER A 118 -4.41 1.12 -8.62
N GLY A 119 -4.19 2.44 -8.67
CA GLY A 119 -5.07 3.43 -8.04
C GLY A 119 -6.50 3.40 -8.58
N ILE A 120 -6.67 3.29 -9.91
CA ILE A 120 -7.99 3.17 -10.55
C ILE A 120 -8.69 1.87 -10.12
N ILE A 121 -7.97 0.74 -10.12
CA ILE A 121 -8.51 -0.56 -9.70
C ILE A 121 -8.98 -0.49 -8.23
N MET A 122 -8.17 0.08 -7.34
CA MET A 122 -8.56 0.26 -5.94
C MET A 122 -9.75 1.19 -5.78
N GLY A 123 -9.85 2.25 -6.58
CA GLY A 123 -11.02 3.13 -6.62
C GLY A 123 -12.30 2.40 -7.03
N ILE A 124 -12.22 1.53 -8.04
CA ILE A 124 -13.35 0.69 -8.48
C ILE A 124 -13.78 -0.27 -7.37
N ILE A 125 -12.83 -0.96 -6.75
CA ILE A 125 -13.11 -1.86 -5.62
C ILE A 125 -13.78 -1.11 -4.46
N PHE A 126 -13.30 0.10 -4.16
CA PHE A 126 -13.89 0.94 -3.12
C PHE A 126 -15.35 1.31 -3.43
N LEU A 127 -15.66 1.68 -4.68
CA LEU A 127 -17.03 1.97 -5.10
C LEU A 127 -17.95 0.74 -4.96
N ILE A 128 -17.45 -0.45 -5.33
CA ILE A 128 -18.19 -1.72 -5.18
C ILE A 128 -18.50 -1.99 -3.70
N ILE A 129 -17.51 -1.83 -2.82
CA ILE A 129 -17.70 -2.03 -1.38
C ILE A 129 -18.71 -1.02 -0.82
N LEU A 130 -18.62 0.24 -1.24
CA LEU A 130 -19.51 1.31 -0.80
C LEU A 130 -20.95 1.05 -1.23
N ASP A 131 -21.16 0.62 -2.47
CA ASP A 131 -22.48 0.28 -3.01
C ASP A 131 -23.09 -0.93 -2.27
N PHE A 132 -22.28 -1.96 -2.01
CA PHE A 132 -22.68 -3.11 -1.20
C PHE A 132 -23.08 -2.71 0.23
N PHE A 133 -22.34 -1.77 0.83
CA PHE A 133 -22.65 -1.24 2.16
C PHE A 133 -23.96 -0.45 2.19
N ILE A 134 -24.24 0.34 1.14
CA ILE A 134 -25.52 1.07 0.99
C ILE A 134 -26.68 0.08 0.87
N LEU A 135 -26.53 -1.00 0.11
CA LEU A 135 -27.56 -2.03 -0.03
C LEU A 135 -27.89 -2.69 1.31
N ILE A 136 -26.87 -3.09 2.08
CA ILE A 136 -27.05 -3.66 3.42
C ILE A 136 -27.75 -2.67 4.36
N LEU A 137 -27.34 -1.41 4.35
CA LEU A 137 -27.96 -0.37 5.19
C LEU A 137 -29.43 -0.15 4.80
N LYS A 138 -29.74 -0.15 3.50
CA LYS A 138 -31.11 0.01 2.99
C LYS A 138 -32.00 -1.16 3.38
N GLU A 139 -31.47 -2.38 3.38
CA GLU A 139 -32.19 -3.57 3.80
C GLU A 139 -32.46 -3.58 5.32
N ASN A 140 -31.46 -3.22 6.12
CA ASN A 140 -31.63 -3.07 7.58
C ASN A 140 -32.61 -1.95 7.95
N MET A 141 -32.62 -0.83 7.22
CA MET A 141 -33.62 0.24 7.45
C MET A 141 -35.03 -0.16 7.01
N LYS A 142 -35.18 -1.00 5.97
CA LYS A 142 -36.49 -1.56 5.58
C LYS A 142 -37.02 -2.55 6.62
N SER A 143 -36.17 -3.43 7.14
CA SER A 143 -36.53 -4.39 8.19
C SER A 143 -37.00 -3.70 9.49
N ASN A 144 -36.36 -2.58 9.86
CA ASN A 144 -36.70 -1.84 11.08
C ASN A 144 -37.86 -0.84 10.92
N ARG A 145 -38.42 -0.65 9.71
CA ARG A 145 -39.64 0.14 9.54
C ARG A 145 -40.85 -0.71 9.92
N LYS A 146 -41.56 -0.33 10.99
CA LYS A 146 -42.91 -0.83 11.27
C LYS A 146 -43.83 -0.39 10.12
N LEU A 147 -44.02 -1.25 9.14
CA LEU A 147 -44.94 -1.03 8.01
C LEU A 147 -46.31 -0.58 8.53
N THR A 148 -46.78 0.57 8.06
CA THR A 148 -48.13 1.04 8.39
C THR A 148 -49.18 0.10 7.76
N LYS A 149 -50.38 0.02 8.34
CA LYS A 149 -51.46 -0.90 7.88
C LYS A 149 -51.79 -0.74 6.39
N LYS A 150 -51.57 0.44 5.80
CA LYS A 150 -51.78 0.71 4.36
C LYS A 150 -50.68 0.09 3.48
N GLU A 151 -49.42 0.16 3.90
CA GLU A 151 -48.28 -0.42 3.16
C GLU A 151 -48.32 -1.94 3.13
N LYS A 152 -48.73 -2.59 4.23
CA LYS A 152 -48.95 -4.06 4.27
C LYS A 152 -50.02 -4.55 3.29
N ARG A 153 -50.98 -3.70 2.92
CA ARG A 153 -52.05 -4.06 1.98
C ARG A 153 -51.55 -4.02 0.53
N ILE A 154 -50.70 -3.05 0.21
CA ILE A 154 -50.06 -2.90 -1.11
C ILE A 154 -49.05 -4.03 -1.34
N GLU A 155 -48.28 -4.39 -0.32
CA GLU A 155 -47.30 -5.47 -0.40
C GLU A 155 -47.96 -6.86 -0.60
N ARG A 156 -49.15 -7.10 -0.02
CA ARG A 156 -49.95 -8.31 -0.30
C ARG A 156 -50.54 -8.36 -1.71
N ILE A 157 -50.78 -7.20 -2.32
CA ILE A 157 -51.28 -7.12 -3.69
C ILE A 157 -50.13 -7.30 -4.69
N SER A 158 -48.93 -6.79 -4.36
CA SER A 158 -47.70 -6.95 -5.14
C SER A 158 -47.09 -8.36 -5.03
N ASN A 159 -47.17 -9.01 -3.86
CA ASN A 159 -46.68 -10.37 -3.62
C ASN A 159 -47.77 -11.43 -3.83
N LYS A 160 -48.68 -11.22 -4.79
CA LYS A 160 -49.52 -12.33 -5.25
C LYS A 160 -48.59 -13.33 -5.96
N PRO A 161 -48.49 -14.58 -5.49
CA PRO A 161 -47.71 -15.58 -6.19
C PRO A 161 -48.26 -15.73 -7.61
N ASP A 162 -47.35 -15.82 -8.58
CA ASP A 162 -47.73 -16.06 -9.96
C ASP A 162 -48.50 -17.38 -10.04
N PHE A 163 -49.43 -17.52 -10.99
CA PHE A 163 -50.29 -18.71 -11.07
C PHE A 163 -49.46 -20.00 -11.15
N ALA A 164 -48.27 -19.93 -11.76
CA ALA A 164 -47.30 -21.02 -11.84
C ALA A 164 -46.83 -21.52 -10.46
N ASP A 165 -46.55 -20.61 -9.51
CA ASP A 165 -46.05 -20.95 -8.18
C ASP A 165 -47.11 -21.70 -7.36
N LEU A 166 -48.39 -21.37 -7.56
CA LEU A 166 -49.51 -22.06 -6.92
C LEU A 166 -49.63 -23.52 -7.41
N TYR A 167 -49.41 -23.78 -8.70
CA TYR A 167 -49.42 -25.14 -9.24
C TYR A 167 -48.21 -25.97 -8.77
N LEU A 168 -47.03 -25.36 -8.64
CA LEU A 168 -45.84 -26.01 -8.08
C LEU A 168 -46.06 -26.38 -6.60
N LEU A 169 -46.63 -25.49 -5.79
CA LEU A 169 -46.96 -25.78 -4.39
C LEU A 169 -48.01 -26.89 -4.26
N LYS A 170 -49.03 -26.89 -5.13
CA LYS A 170 -50.10 -27.91 -5.10
C LYS A 170 -49.59 -29.29 -5.52
N SER A 171 -48.73 -29.35 -6.54
CA SER A 171 -48.10 -30.60 -6.97
C SER A 171 -47.12 -31.14 -5.92
N TYR A 172 -46.27 -30.28 -5.35
CA TYR A 172 -45.36 -30.66 -4.27
C TYR A 172 -46.09 -31.23 -3.04
N ASN A 173 -47.16 -30.56 -2.58
CA ASN A 173 -47.94 -31.05 -1.44
C ASN A 173 -48.67 -32.37 -1.74
N LYS A 174 -49.11 -32.57 -2.98
CA LYS A 174 -49.73 -33.83 -3.42
C LYS A 174 -48.73 -34.98 -3.38
N ILE A 175 -47.51 -34.77 -3.90
CA ILE A 175 -46.43 -35.76 -3.88
C ILE A 175 -46.01 -36.07 -2.45
N ARG A 176 -45.83 -35.04 -1.61
CA ARG A 176 -45.45 -35.19 -0.20
C ARG A 176 -46.48 -35.99 0.60
N ASN A 177 -47.77 -35.76 0.37
CA ASN A 177 -48.83 -36.51 1.04
C ASN A 177 -48.94 -37.95 0.53
N PHE A 178 -48.56 -38.21 -0.72
CA PHE A 178 -48.48 -39.55 -1.27
C PHE A 178 -47.31 -40.35 -0.68
N LEU A 179 -46.15 -39.69 -0.46
CA LEU A 179 -44.95 -40.30 0.15
C LEU A 179 -45.08 -40.51 1.67
N LYS A 180 -46.06 -39.87 2.32
CA LYS A 180 -46.35 -40.05 3.76
C LYS A 180 -47.38 -41.15 4.04
N LYS A 181 -47.96 -41.74 2.99
CA LYS A 181 -48.86 -42.90 3.08
C LYS A 181 -48.05 -44.17 2.87
#